data_AF-X1GDT7-F1
#
_entry.id   AF-X1GDT7-F1
#
_cell.length_a   1.000
_cell.length_b   1.000
_cell.length_c   1.000
_cell.angle_alpha   90.00
_cell.angle_beta   90.00
_cell.angle_gamma   90.00
#
_symmetry.space_group_name_H-M   'P 1'
#
loop_
_entity.id
_entity.type
_entity.pdbx_description
1 polymer ?
#
loop_
_entity_poly.entity_id
_entity_poly.type
_entity_poly.pdbx_seq_one_letter_code
_entity_poly.pdbx_strand_id
1 'polypeptide(L)'
;PNNPIPPRIHVLAKPSGATCNLACSYCFFLDKELLYPNSKFRMSEEMLEAYIQQLIETHRSSEVTVAWQGGEPTLMGVDFYRKAIHFQEKYRKSGMTFENTMQTNGTLLDDEWCQFFKENNFL
;
A
#
# COMPACT_ATOMS: atom_id res chain seq x y z
N PRO A 1 -24.93 -23.07 -5.31
CA PRO A 1 -24.59 -22.07 -6.36
C PRO A 1 -23.06 -21.90 -6.45
N ASN A 2 -22.43 -22.55 -7.43
CA ASN A 2 -21.01 -22.39 -7.73
C ASN A 2 -20.80 -21.04 -8.44
N ASN A 3 -20.69 -19.97 -7.67
CA ASN A 3 -20.28 -18.69 -8.25
C ASN A 3 -18.77 -18.78 -8.50
N PRO A 4 -18.28 -18.60 -9.74
CA PRO A 4 -16.85 -18.64 -10.00
C PRO A 4 -16.17 -17.54 -9.19
N ILE A 5 -15.07 -17.89 -8.52
CA ILE A 5 -14.25 -16.91 -7.80
C ILE A 5 -13.83 -15.82 -8.81
N PRO A 6 -13.72 -14.53 -8.42
CA PRO A 6 -13.20 -13.48 -9.30
C PRO A 6 -11.71 -13.67 -9.63
N PRO A 7 -11.24 -13.34 -10.85
CA PRO A 7 -9.83 -13.50 -11.21
C PRO A 7 -8.90 -12.49 -10.52
N ARG A 8 -9.46 -11.38 -10.04
CA ARG A 8 -8.77 -10.26 -9.37
C ARG A 8 -9.48 -9.87 -8.09
N ILE A 9 -8.71 -9.36 -7.14
CA ILE A 9 -9.22 -8.67 -5.95
C ILE A 9 -8.55 -7.32 -5.83
N HIS A 10 -9.24 -6.33 -5.28
CA HIS A 10 -8.65 -5.03 -5.02
C HIS A 10 -8.57 -4.80 -3.52
N VAL A 11 -7.35 -4.59 -3.01
CA VAL A 11 -7.08 -4.36 -1.59
C VAL A 11 -6.45 -2.98 -1.42
N LEU A 12 -7.08 -2.13 -0.61
CA LEU A 12 -6.54 -0.84 -0.21
C LEU A 12 -5.79 -1.00 1.12
N ALA A 13 -4.47 -1.10 1.05
CA ALA A 13 -3.61 -1.22 2.22
C ALA A 13 -3.42 0.13 2.92
N LYS A 14 -3.34 0.11 4.25
CA LYS A 14 -3.18 1.31 5.10
C LYS A 14 -1.94 1.18 5.98
N PRO A 15 -0.74 1.40 5.42
CA PRO A 15 0.50 1.02 6.09
C PRO A 15 0.83 1.92 7.28
N SER A 16 0.35 3.17 7.27
CA SER A 16 0.41 4.12 8.39
C SER A 16 -0.88 4.15 9.23
N GLY A 17 -1.76 3.16 9.07
CA GLY A 17 -3.03 3.10 9.79
C GLY A 17 -3.86 4.36 9.61
N ALA A 18 -4.29 4.96 10.72
CA ALA A 18 -5.07 6.21 10.75
C ALA A 18 -4.21 7.48 10.85
N THR A 19 -2.90 7.35 11.05
CA THR A 19 -1.99 8.46 11.34
C THR A 19 -1.73 9.33 10.11
N CYS A 20 -1.89 10.64 10.27
CA CYS A 20 -1.64 11.65 9.23
C CYS A 20 -0.90 12.84 9.84
N ASN A 21 -0.08 13.53 9.05
CA ASN A 21 0.58 14.78 9.44
C ASN A 21 -0.31 16.02 9.28
N LEU A 22 -1.54 15.85 8.81
CA LEU A 22 -2.56 16.89 8.71
C LEU A 22 -3.74 16.57 9.63
N ALA A 23 -4.47 17.61 10.02
CA ALA A 23 -5.71 17.53 10.79
C ALA A 23 -6.86 18.20 10.03
N CYS A 24 -7.16 17.72 8.82
CA CYS A 24 -8.21 18.28 7.98
C CYS A 24 -9.56 18.25 8.72
N SER A 25 -10.27 19.39 8.78
CA SER A 25 -11.51 19.54 9.56
C SER A 25 -12.64 18.59 9.15
N TYR A 26 -12.57 18.04 7.95
CA TYR A 26 -13.55 17.13 7.36
C TYR A 26 -13.08 15.66 7.36
N CYS A 27 -11.90 15.35 7.90
CA CYS A 27 -11.35 13.99 7.86
C CYS A 27 -11.89 13.14 9.02
N PHE A 28 -12.84 12.26 8.72
CA PHE A 28 -13.34 11.27 9.69
C PHE A 28 -12.34 10.12 9.96
N PHE A 29 -11.24 10.03 9.21
CA PHE A 29 -10.37 8.85 9.24
C PHE A 29 -9.37 8.89 10.41
N LEU A 30 -8.95 10.08 10.87
CA LEU A 30 -8.02 10.26 11.99
C LEU A 30 -8.57 9.70 13.31
N ASP A 31 -9.86 9.88 13.58
CA ASP A 31 -10.51 9.41 14.80
C ASP A 31 -10.42 7.89 15.00
N LYS A 32 -10.11 7.15 13.94
CA LYS A 32 -9.87 5.69 14.03
C LYS A 32 -8.63 5.35 14.85
N GLU A 33 -7.74 6.30 15.14
CA GLU A 33 -6.64 6.09 16.10
C GLU A 33 -7.18 5.69 17.49
N LEU A 34 -8.32 6.24 17.88
CA LEU A 34 -8.96 5.98 19.18
C LEU A 34 -9.44 4.52 19.33
N LEU A 35 -9.64 3.82 18.22
CA LEU A 35 -10.05 2.41 18.22
C LEU A 35 -8.91 1.45 18.53
N TYR A 36 -7.65 1.89 18.41
CA TYR A 36 -6.46 1.06 18.63
C TYR A 36 -5.39 1.80 19.45
N PRO A 37 -5.65 2.06 20.74
CA PRO A 37 -4.83 2.97 21.57
C PRO A 37 -3.38 2.54 21.80
N ASN A 38 -3.04 1.26 21.56
CA ASN A 38 -1.69 0.72 21.69
C ASN A 38 -1.02 0.42 20.34
N SER A 39 -1.68 0.77 19.24
CA SER A 39 -1.13 0.57 17.91
C SER A 39 -0.11 1.66 17.61
N LYS A 40 1.04 1.26 17.07
CA LYS A 40 1.98 2.22 16.47
C LYS A 40 1.51 2.70 15.10
N PHE A 41 0.44 2.11 14.57
CA PHE A 41 -0.09 2.35 13.22
C PHE A 41 1.00 2.32 12.15
N ARG A 42 1.91 1.36 12.27
CA ARG A 42 2.95 1.11 11.27
C ARG A 42 2.94 -0.36 10.92
N MET A 43 2.72 -0.65 9.65
CA MET A 43 2.88 -1.97 9.08
C MET A 43 4.35 -2.41 9.25
N SER A 44 4.57 -3.57 9.88
CA SER A 44 5.91 -4.12 10.01
C SER A 44 6.39 -4.69 8.67
N GLU A 45 7.69 -4.96 8.57
CA GLU A 45 8.26 -5.57 7.37
C GLU A 45 7.72 -6.98 7.13
N GLU A 46 7.57 -7.78 8.19
CA GLU A 46 6.99 -9.13 8.10
C GLU A 46 5.54 -9.08 7.62
N MET A 47 4.79 -8.07 8.06
CA MET A 47 3.40 -7.87 7.60
C MET A 47 3.35 -7.38 6.16
N LEU A 48 4.27 -6.51 5.74
CA LEU A 48 4.38 -6.05 4.35
C LEU A 48 4.70 -7.22 3.42
N GLU A 49 5.66 -8.07 3.78
CA GLU A 49 6.02 -9.26 3.00
C GLU A 49 4.83 -10.21 2.88
N ALA A 50 4.19 -10.54 4.00
CA ALA A 50 3.03 -11.41 4.04
C ALA A 50 1.85 -10.85 3.21
N TYR A 51 1.62 -9.53 3.26
CA TYR A 51 0.60 -8.85 2.46
C TYR A 51 0.87 -8.99 0.96
N ILE A 52 2.09 -8.67 0.51
CA ILE A 52 2.45 -8.74 -0.92
C ILE A 52 2.38 -10.18 -1.43
N GLN A 53 2.91 -11.14 -0.66
CA GLN A 53 2.85 -12.56 -1.02
C GLN A 53 1.41 -13.03 -1.18
N GLN A 54 0.54 -12.78 -0.18
CA GLN A 54 -0.85 -13.23 -0.22
C GLN A 54 -1.66 -12.54 -1.33
N LEU A 55 -1.38 -11.26 -1.60
CA LEU A 55 -2.02 -10.54 -2.70
C LEU A 55 -1.71 -11.19 -4.06
N ILE A 56 -0.45 -11.53 -4.30
CA ILE A 56 0.02 -12.19 -5.53
C ILE A 56 -0.49 -13.63 -5.64
N GLU A 57 -0.56 -14.36 -4.52
CA GLU A 57 -1.06 -15.73 -4.47
C GLU A 57 -2.55 -15.81 -4.77
N THR A 58 -3.33 -14.82 -4.32
CA THR A 58 -4.78 -14.77 -4.51
C THR A 58 -5.16 -14.36 -5.94
N HIS A 59 -4.33 -13.59 -6.63
CA HIS A 59 -4.58 -13.18 -8.00
C HIS A 59 -4.40 -14.34 -8.99
N ARG A 60 -5.38 -14.47 -9.89
CA ARG A 60 -5.33 -15.44 -11.01
C ARG A 60 -5.10 -14.77 -12.36
N SER A 61 -5.10 -13.44 -12.42
CA SER A 61 -4.59 -12.67 -13.56
C SER A 61 -3.09 -12.41 -13.43
N SER A 62 -2.47 -12.06 -14.55
CA SER A 62 -1.11 -11.54 -14.61
C SER A 62 -1.00 -10.07 -14.15
N GLU A 63 -2.10 -9.34 -14.06
CA GLU A 63 -2.10 -7.95 -13.57
C GLU A 63 -2.49 -7.93 -12.10
N VAL A 64 -1.64 -7.33 -11.26
CA VAL A 64 -1.88 -7.16 -9.81
C VAL A 64 -1.75 -5.69 -9.45
N THR A 65 -2.81 -5.11 -8.91
CA THR A 65 -2.80 -3.73 -8.41
C THR A 65 -2.43 -3.74 -6.92
N VAL A 66 -1.40 -2.98 -6.56
CA VAL A 66 -0.98 -2.75 -5.18
C VAL A 66 -1.31 -1.30 -4.82
N ALA A 67 -2.30 -1.13 -3.94
CA ALA A 67 -2.89 0.18 -3.67
C ALA A 67 -2.69 0.63 -2.21
N TRP A 68 -2.14 1.83 -2.05
CA TRP A 68 -1.77 2.42 -0.77
C TRP A 68 -2.66 3.62 -0.42
N GLN A 69 -3.21 3.61 0.79
CA GLN A 69 -4.05 4.67 1.35
C GLN A 69 -3.84 4.78 2.87
N GLY A 70 -4.77 5.43 3.56
CA GLY A 70 -4.85 5.48 5.02
C GLY A 70 -4.00 6.59 5.60
N GLY A 71 -4.58 7.30 6.57
CA GLY A 71 -3.93 8.43 7.24
C GLY A 71 -3.21 9.29 6.22
N GLU A 72 -1.88 9.33 6.32
CA GLU A 72 -0.98 9.65 5.21
C GLU A 72 0.03 8.51 4.96
N PRO A 73 0.04 7.85 3.80
CA PRO A 73 0.94 6.72 3.53
C PRO A 73 2.42 7.12 3.40
N THR A 74 2.74 8.34 2.97
CA THR A 74 4.14 8.81 2.83
C THR A 74 4.87 8.91 4.19
N LEU A 75 4.14 8.90 5.32
CA LEU A 75 4.72 8.77 6.66
C LEU A 75 5.49 7.46 6.89
N MET A 76 5.32 6.47 6.01
CA MET A 76 6.11 5.25 6.06
C MET A 76 7.56 5.44 5.56
N GLY A 77 7.81 6.50 4.79
CA GLY A 77 9.10 6.78 4.15
C GLY A 77 9.33 5.96 2.87
N VAL A 78 10.16 6.47 1.96
CA VAL A 78 10.43 5.85 0.66
C VAL A 78 10.97 4.41 0.81
N ASP A 79 11.84 4.17 1.81
CA ASP A 79 12.44 2.86 2.05
C ASP A 79 11.41 1.74 2.33
N PHE A 80 10.28 2.07 2.95
CA PHE A 80 9.19 1.11 3.13
C PHE A 80 8.65 0.64 1.77
N TYR A 81 8.49 1.55 0.82
CA TYR A 81 7.98 1.23 -0.52
C TYR A 81 9.03 0.59 -1.41
N ARG A 82 10.32 0.90 -1.22
CA ARG A 82 11.41 0.12 -1.83
C ARG A 82 11.36 -1.35 -1.41
N LYS A 83 11.09 -1.63 -0.13
CA LYS A 83 10.86 -3.01 0.35
C LYS A 83 9.60 -3.64 -0.28
N ALA A 84 8.52 -2.86 -0.43
CA ALA A 84 7.32 -3.35 -1.10
C ALA A 84 7.60 -3.78 -2.55
N ILE A 85 8.35 -2.97 -3.31
CA ILE A 85 8.81 -3.32 -4.67
C ILE A 85 9.70 -4.55 -4.65
N HIS A 86 10.65 -4.63 -3.71
CA HIS A 86 11.49 -5.81 -3.55
C HIS A 86 10.66 -7.09 -3.35
N PHE A 87 9.63 -7.07 -2.51
CA PHE A 87 8.76 -8.22 -2.31
C PHE A 87 7.88 -8.51 -3.54
N GLN A 88 7.41 -7.49 -4.27
CA GLN A 88 6.70 -7.69 -5.54
C GLN A 88 7.56 -8.48 -6.52
N GLU A 89 8.83 -8.10 -6.68
CA GLU A 89 9.78 -8.81 -7.54
C GLU A 89 10.11 -10.21 -7.01
N LYS A 90 10.33 -10.36 -5.70
CA LYS A 90 10.63 -11.65 -5.07
C LYS A 90 9.56 -12.71 -5.35
N TYR A 91 8.29 -12.31 -5.33
CA TYR A 91 7.14 -13.21 -5.51
C TYR A 91 6.54 -13.15 -6.93
N ARG A 92 7.12 -12.37 -7.85
CA ARG A 92 6.62 -12.19 -9.22
C ARG A 92 6.54 -13.55 -9.94
N LYS A 93 5.36 -13.85 -10.48
CA LYS A 93 5.14 -15.01 -11.37
C LYS A 93 5.46 -14.63 -12.82
N SER A 94 5.78 -15.62 -13.65
CA SER A 94 6.07 -15.37 -15.07
C SER A 94 4.91 -14.65 -15.78
N GLY A 95 5.23 -13.59 -16.54
CA GLY A 95 4.26 -12.75 -17.24
C GLY A 95 3.43 -11.82 -16.35
N MET A 96 3.68 -11.81 -15.03
CA MET A 96 2.98 -10.91 -14.10
C MET A 96 3.50 -9.48 -14.21
N THR A 97 2.60 -8.51 -14.03
CA THR A 97 2.85 -7.06 -14.03
C THR A 97 2.16 -6.45 -12.82
N PHE A 98 2.72 -5.34 -12.34
CA PHE A 98 2.23 -4.64 -11.16
C PHE A 98 1.83 -3.22 -11.52
N GLU A 99 0.68 -2.79 -11.00
CA GLU A 99 0.25 -1.40 -10.97
C GLU A 99 0.33 -0.91 -9.53
N ASN A 100 1.21 0.04 -9.26
CA ASN A 100 1.35 0.64 -7.94
C ASN A 100 0.57 1.95 -7.89
N THR A 101 -0.33 2.10 -6.92
CA THR A 101 -1.13 3.32 -6.77
C THR A 101 -1.01 3.88 -5.35
N MET A 102 -0.93 5.20 -5.20
CA MET A 102 -0.85 5.84 -3.89
C MET A 102 -1.79 7.04 -3.78
N GLN A 103 -2.63 7.03 -2.75
CA GLN A 103 -3.37 8.23 -2.36
C GLN A 103 -2.61 8.97 -1.26
N THR A 104 -2.04 10.13 -1.59
CA THR A 104 -1.28 10.99 -0.67
C THR A 104 -1.85 12.41 -0.61
N ASN A 105 -1.64 13.09 0.52
CA ASN A 105 -1.90 14.52 0.68
C ASN A 105 -0.83 15.41 0.01
N GLY A 106 0.29 14.82 -0.45
CA GLY A 106 1.34 15.50 -1.21
C GLY A 106 2.34 16.32 -0.39
N THR A 107 2.11 16.54 0.91
CA THR A 107 2.90 17.47 1.73
C THR A 107 4.31 17.00 2.07
N LEU A 108 4.59 15.71 1.89
CA LEU A 108 5.89 15.08 2.14
C LEU A 108 6.61 14.66 0.85
N LEU A 109 6.08 15.01 -0.32
CA LEU A 109 6.72 14.69 -1.59
C LEU A 109 7.93 15.60 -1.82
N ASP A 110 9.08 14.98 -2.01
CA ASP A 110 10.35 15.60 -2.38
C ASP A 110 10.91 14.93 -3.65
N ASP A 111 12.14 15.29 -4.03
CA ASP A 111 12.81 14.73 -5.21
C ASP A 111 13.01 13.21 -5.10
N GLU A 112 13.26 12.68 -3.90
CA GLU A 112 13.43 11.25 -3.68
C GLU A 112 12.12 10.50 -3.94
N TRP A 113 11.00 11.00 -3.43
CA TRP A 113 9.68 10.46 -3.73
C TRP A 113 9.35 10.52 -5.21
N CYS A 114 9.60 11.67 -5.85
CA CYS A 114 9.30 11.85 -7.26
C CYS A 114 10.12 10.90 -8.14
N GLN A 115 11.40 10.72 -7.83
CA GLN A 115 12.26 9.75 -8.50
C GLN A 115 11.74 8.32 -8.29
N PHE A 116 11.43 7.95 -7.05
CA PHE A 116 10.90 6.62 -6.72
C PHE A 116 9.58 6.34 -7.47
N PHE A 117 8.65 7.28 -7.50
CA PHE A 117 7.38 7.13 -8.22
C PHE A 117 7.59 6.96 -9.72
N LYS A 118 8.48 7.77 -10.32
CA LYS A 118 8.80 7.67 -11.75
C LYS A 118 9.43 6.34 -12.12
N GLU A 119 10.41 5.88 -11.33
CA GLU A 119 11.11 4.61 -11.59
C GLU A 119 10.18 3.39 -11.50
N ASN A 120 9.20 3.45 -10.60
CA ASN A 120 8.30 2.33 -10.32
C ASN A 120 6.89 2.51 -10.91
N ASN A 121 6.70 3.52 -11.77
CA ASN A 121 5.44 3.87 -12.43
C ASN A 121 4.24 3.94 -11.45
N PHE A 122 4.41 4.66 -10.34
CA PHE A 122 3.31 4.92 -9.42
C PHE A 122 2.33 5.91 -10.05
N LEU A 123 1.03 5.58 -9.95
CA LEU A 123 -0.09 6.49 -10.24
C LEU A 123 -0.54 7.24 -8.97
#